data_AF-A0A1F6LI28-F1
#
_entry.id   AF-A0A1F6LI28-F1
#
_cell.length_a   1.000
_cell.length_b   1.000
_cell.length_c   1.000
_cell.angle_alpha   90.00
_cell.angle_beta   90.00
_cell.angle_gamma   90.00
#
_symmetry.space_group_name_H-M   'P 1'
#
loop_
_entity.id
_entity.type
_entity.pdbx_description
1 polymer ?
#
loop_
_entity_poly.entity_id
_entity_poly.type
_entity_poly.pdbx_seq_one_letter_code
_entity_poly.pdbx_strand_id
1 'polypeptide(L)'
;MRSKSKRTAIGDAVAEIEAKGRKFQTFGEYLKYLRKEARLSLREVEAKSEVSNAYISLLERNKRGRPTVDVLKNIANAYSVPVSEMLIMAGTKMPTAYERAEMSPDEDFLLGRFRRLSPEKKLALKEFICFLAR
;
A
#
# COMPACT_ATOMS: atom_id res chain seq x y z
N MET A 1 23.83 4.24 -27.53
CA MET A 1 23.45 3.37 -26.39
C MET A 1 23.20 4.27 -25.17
N ARG A 2 21.93 4.61 -24.88
CA ARG A 2 21.58 5.35 -23.65
C ARG A 2 20.56 4.53 -22.86
N SER A 3 20.97 4.24 -21.63
CA SER A 3 20.35 3.39 -20.62
C SER A 3 18.84 3.59 -20.50
N LYS A 4 18.09 2.49 -20.64
CA LYS A 4 16.67 2.38 -20.27
C LYS A 4 16.55 2.60 -18.76
N SER A 5 16.27 3.83 -18.35
CA SER A 5 16.00 4.18 -16.95
C SER A 5 14.77 3.40 -16.48
N LYS A 6 14.97 2.57 -15.45
CA LYS A 6 13.96 1.67 -14.86
C LYS A 6 12.71 2.47 -14.46
N ARG A 7 11.65 2.39 -15.27
CA ARG A 7 10.29 2.71 -14.83
C ARG A 7 9.95 1.74 -13.70
N THR A 8 9.79 2.26 -12.50
CA THR A 8 9.44 1.47 -11.31
C THR A 8 7.97 1.04 -11.39
N ALA A 9 7.71 -0.26 -11.24
CA ALA A 9 6.39 -0.93 -11.28
C ALA A 9 5.27 -0.29 -10.41
N ILE A 10 5.64 0.61 -9.49
CA ILE A 10 4.73 1.37 -8.64
C ILE A 10 3.95 2.42 -9.43
N GLY A 11 4.61 3.11 -10.38
CA GLY A 11 3.94 4.11 -11.23
C GLY A 11 3.01 3.48 -12.25
N ASP A 12 3.39 2.29 -12.76
CA ASP A 12 2.63 1.58 -13.77
C ASP A 12 1.32 0.97 -13.20
N ALA A 13 1.33 0.45 -11.96
CA ALA A 13 0.13 -0.13 -11.34
C ALA A 13 -0.96 0.91 -11.01
N VAL A 14 -0.57 2.09 -10.50
CA VAL A 14 -1.53 3.17 -10.20
C VAL A 14 -2.08 3.79 -11.49
N ALA A 15 -1.21 3.99 -12.50
CA ALA A 15 -1.61 4.47 -13.81
C ALA A 15 -2.51 3.46 -14.54
N GLU A 16 -2.36 2.14 -14.34
CA GLU A 16 -3.22 1.12 -14.95
C GLU A 16 -4.62 1.08 -14.32
N ILE A 17 -4.75 1.35 -13.02
CA ILE A 17 -6.06 1.48 -12.33
C ILE A 17 -6.80 2.72 -12.85
N GLU A 18 -6.10 3.84 -13.00
CA GLU A 18 -6.66 5.07 -13.56
C GLU A 18 -6.99 4.91 -15.07
N ALA A 19 -6.15 4.21 -15.82
CA ALA A 19 -6.35 3.95 -17.26
C ALA A 19 -7.54 3.03 -17.56
N LYS A 20 -7.95 2.16 -16.63
CA LYS A 20 -9.17 1.33 -16.76
C LYS A 20 -10.47 2.10 -16.47
N GLY A 21 -10.42 3.40 -16.14
CA GLY A 21 -11.59 4.28 -16.05
C GLY A 21 -12.56 3.97 -14.91
N ARG A 22 -12.18 3.17 -13.92
CA ARG A 22 -13.06 2.77 -12.80
C ARG A 22 -12.63 3.46 -11.52
N LYS A 23 -13.39 4.49 -11.11
CA LYS A 23 -13.25 5.13 -9.80
C LYS A 23 -14.14 4.42 -8.77
N PHE A 24 -13.54 3.92 -7.69
CA PHE A 24 -14.26 3.45 -6.51
C PHE A 24 -14.46 4.62 -5.55
N GLN A 25 -15.66 4.81 -5.01
CA GLN A 25 -15.93 5.88 -4.04
C GLN A 25 -15.37 5.53 -2.67
N THR A 26 -15.28 4.24 -2.35
CA THR A 26 -14.82 3.76 -1.03
C THR A 26 -13.90 2.54 -1.14
N PHE A 27 -13.09 2.34 -0.09
CA PHE A 27 -12.28 1.13 0.06
C PHE A 27 -13.13 -0.15 0.09
N GLY A 28 -14.30 -0.10 0.74
CA GLY A 28 -15.22 -1.23 0.79
C GLY A 28 -15.75 -1.65 -0.58
N GLU A 29 -16.07 -0.69 -1.44
CA GLU A 29 -16.46 -0.96 -2.83
C GLU A 29 -15.35 -1.64 -3.62
N TYR A 30 -14.11 -1.18 -3.46
CA TYR A 30 -12.95 -1.79 -4.10
C TYR A 30 -12.73 -3.24 -3.65
N LEU A 31 -12.80 -3.54 -2.34
CA LEU A 31 -12.69 -4.90 -1.84
C LEU A 31 -13.81 -5.82 -2.38
N LYS A 32 -15.05 -5.31 -2.39
CA LYS A 32 -16.19 -6.04 -2.92
C LYS A 32 -16.04 -6.34 -4.41
N TYR A 33 -15.46 -5.41 -5.15
CA TYR A 33 -15.12 -5.59 -6.56
C TYR A 33 -14.07 -6.69 -6.74
N LEU A 34 -12.92 -6.61 -6.06
CA LEU A 34 -11.86 -7.62 -6.16
C LEU A 34 -12.39 -9.03 -5.87
N ARG A 35 -13.22 -9.16 -4.83
CA ARG A 35 -13.82 -10.44 -4.47
C ARG A 35 -14.71 -11.01 -5.58
N LYS A 36 -15.54 -10.16 -6.19
CA LYS A 36 -16.45 -10.55 -7.27
C LYS A 36 -15.69 -10.91 -8.55
N GLU A 37 -14.67 -10.14 -8.90
CA GLU A 37 -13.80 -10.43 -10.06
C GLU A 37 -13.07 -11.75 -9.88
N ALA A 38 -12.53 -12.01 -8.68
CA ALA A 38 -11.90 -13.28 -8.34
C ALA A 38 -12.89 -14.44 -8.15
N ARG A 39 -14.20 -14.17 -8.23
CA ARG A 39 -15.31 -15.13 -7.99
C ARG A 39 -15.19 -15.87 -6.66
N LEU A 40 -14.71 -15.19 -5.62
CA LEU A 40 -14.54 -15.77 -4.29
C LEU A 40 -15.76 -15.46 -3.39
N SER A 41 -16.17 -16.45 -2.61
CA SER A 41 -17.02 -16.27 -1.45
C SER A 41 -16.22 -15.64 -0.30
N LEU A 42 -16.92 -15.04 0.67
CA LEU A 42 -16.26 -14.46 1.85
C LEU A 42 -15.49 -15.51 2.67
N ARG A 43 -15.96 -16.77 2.70
CA ARG A 43 -15.28 -17.89 3.38
C ARG A 43 -13.99 -18.27 2.66
N GLU A 44 -13.96 -18.24 1.33
CA GLU A 44 -12.74 -18.51 0.58
C GLU A 44 -11.70 -17.39 0.74
N VAL A 45 -12.14 -16.13 0.81
CA VAL A 45 -11.22 -15.01 1.11
C VAL A 45 -10.66 -15.15 2.52
N GLU A 46 -11.47 -15.53 3.50
CA GLU A 46 -11.02 -15.81 4.86
C GLU A 46 -9.96 -16.92 4.89
N ALA A 47 -10.20 -18.03 4.20
CA ALA A 47 -9.24 -19.12 4.12
C ALA A 47 -7.90 -18.71 3.48
N LYS A 48 -7.92 -17.76 2.53
CA LYS A 48 -6.71 -17.26 1.83
C LYS A 48 -5.99 -16.13 2.55
N SER A 49 -6.72 -15.29 3.30
CA SER A 49 -6.18 -14.10 3.95
C SER A 49 -5.96 -14.28 5.45
N GLU A 50 -6.52 -15.33 6.05
CA GLU A 50 -6.58 -15.50 7.52
C GLU A 50 -7.31 -14.33 8.22
N VAL A 51 -8.11 -13.55 7.47
CA VAL A 51 -8.94 -12.45 7.99
C VAL A 51 -10.38 -12.92 8.03
N SER A 52 -11.05 -12.76 9.17
CA SER A 52 -12.39 -13.32 9.34
C SER A 52 -13.39 -12.82 8.30
N ASN A 53 -14.24 -13.71 7.81
CA ASN A 53 -15.25 -13.36 6.79
C ASN A 53 -16.20 -12.24 7.27
N ALA A 54 -16.48 -12.20 8.58
CA ALA A 54 -17.32 -11.19 9.21
C ALA A 54 -16.64 -9.81 9.16
N TYR A 55 -15.33 -9.76 9.39
CA TYR A 55 -14.54 -8.53 9.29
C TYR A 55 -14.47 -8.04 7.84
N ILE A 56 -14.21 -8.93 6.87
CA ILE A 56 -14.21 -8.59 5.44
C ILE A 56 -15.60 -8.05 5.02
N SER A 57 -16.68 -8.68 5.47
CA SER A 57 -18.05 -8.21 5.22
C SER A 57 -18.32 -6.81 5.79
N LEU A 58 -17.77 -6.50 6.97
CA LEU A 58 -17.87 -5.15 7.56
C LEU A 58 -17.09 -4.12 6.75
N LEU A 59 -15.91 -4.48 6.25
CA LEU A 59 -15.11 -3.62 5.37
C LEU A 59 -15.83 -3.36 4.04
N GLU A 60 -16.36 -4.39 3.39
CA GLU A 60 -17.11 -4.26 2.11
C GLU A 60 -18.36 -3.36 2.23
N ARG A 61 -18.90 -3.20 3.45
CA ARG A 61 -20.06 -2.35 3.74
C ARG A 61 -19.69 -0.99 4.34
N ASN A 62 -18.41 -0.66 4.40
CA ASN A 62 -17.90 0.58 5.02
C ASN A 62 -18.36 0.74 6.49
N LYS A 63 -18.53 -0.39 7.21
CA LYS A 63 -18.95 -0.42 8.63
C LYS A 63 -17.77 -0.56 9.59
N ARG A 64 -16.54 -0.55 9.08
CA ARG A 64 -15.32 -0.56 9.87
C ARG A 64 -14.32 0.45 9.30
N GLY A 65 -13.51 1.01 10.19
CA GLY A 65 -12.42 1.91 9.82
C GLY A 65 -11.26 1.18 9.15
N ARG A 66 -10.18 1.93 8.94
CA ARG A 66 -8.98 1.47 8.24
C ARG A 66 -8.34 0.25 8.94
N PRO A 67 -8.12 -0.87 8.22
CA PRO A 67 -7.38 -2.01 8.77
C PRO A 67 -5.91 -1.70 9.03
N THR A 68 -5.25 -2.57 9.80
CA THR A 68 -3.79 -2.52 9.99
C THR A 68 -3.06 -2.88 8.70
N VAL A 69 -1.78 -2.47 8.59
CA VAL A 69 -0.95 -2.77 7.43
C VAL A 69 -0.84 -4.27 7.17
N ASP A 70 -0.74 -5.08 8.22
CA ASP A 70 -0.61 -6.54 8.06
C ASP A 70 -1.91 -7.19 7.58
N VAL A 71 -3.07 -6.70 8.05
CA VAL A 71 -4.37 -7.12 7.49
C VAL A 71 -4.48 -6.73 6.01
N LEU A 72 -4.04 -5.53 5.63
CA LEU A 72 -4.03 -5.10 4.23
C LEU A 72 -3.10 -5.95 3.37
N LYS A 73 -1.92 -6.34 3.87
CA LYS A 73 -1.01 -7.27 3.17
C LYS A 73 -1.68 -8.63 2.94
N ASN A 74 -2.31 -9.18 3.95
CA ASN A 74 -2.99 -10.47 3.86
C ASN A 74 -4.13 -10.45 2.85
N ILE A 75 -4.95 -9.38 2.86
CA ILE A 75 -6.03 -9.19 1.90
C ILE A 75 -5.48 -8.99 0.48
N ALA A 76 -4.39 -8.24 0.31
CA ALA A 76 -3.73 -8.04 -0.98
C ALA A 76 -3.24 -9.37 -1.57
N ASN A 77 -2.59 -10.20 -0.75
CA ASN A 77 -2.13 -11.52 -1.15
C ASN A 77 -3.30 -12.42 -1.56
N ALA A 78 -4.40 -12.42 -0.81
CA ALA A 78 -5.58 -13.23 -1.13
C ALA A 78 -6.24 -12.88 -2.47
N TYR A 79 -6.21 -11.60 -2.86
CA TYR A 79 -6.69 -11.13 -4.16
C TYR A 79 -5.61 -11.07 -5.24
N SER A 80 -4.37 -11.45 -4.94
CA SER A 80 -3.24 -11.38 -5.87
C SER A 80 -3.01 -9.98 -6.45
N VAL A 81 -3.22 -8.95 -5.64
CA VAL A 81 -2.95 -7.55 -6.00
C VAL A 81 -1.71 -7.03 -5.27
N PRO A 82 -0.99 -6.05 -5.84
CA PRO A 82 0.14 -5.42 -5.15
C PRO A 82 -0.27 -4.84 -3.79
N VAL A 83 0.53 -5.09 -2.75
CA VAL A 83 0.31 -4.51 -1.41
C VAL A 83 0.25 -2.97 -1.46
N SER A 84 1.03 -2.35 -2.35
CA SER A 84 1.03 -0.89 -2.57
C SER A 84 -0.33 -0.38 -3.03
N GLU A 85 -0.98 -1.10 -3.94
CA GLU A 85 -2.32 -0.75 -4.44
C GLU A 85 -3.34 -0.81 -3.30
N MET A 86 -3.32 -1.91 -2.53
CA MET A 86 -4.21 -2.09 -1.37
C MET A 86 -4.02 -0.97 -0.34
N LEU A 87 -2.77 -0.57 -0.07
CA LEU A 87 -2.45 0.50 0.86
C LEU A 87 -2.95 1.86 0.38
N ILE A 88 -2.78 2.17 -0.90
CA ILE A 88 -3.27 3.42 -1.52
C ILE A 88 -4.80 3.47 -1.42
N MET A 89 -5.48 2.38 -1.80
CA MET A 89 -6.95 2.28 -1.74
C MET A 89 -7.50 2.38 -0.31
N ALA A 90 -6.75 1.92 0.69
CA ALA A 90 -7.10 2.08 2.11
C ALA A 90 -6.87 3.51 2.65
N GLY A 91 -6.47 4.46 1.81
CA GLY A 91 -6.21 5.86 2.19
C GLY A 91 -4.81 6.08 2.79
N THR A 92 -3.85 5.19 2.52
CA THR A 92 -2.44 5.46 2.85
C THR A 92 -1.87 6.43 1.82
N LYS A 93 -1.58 7.66 2.22
CA LYS A 93 -0.76 8.57 1.40
C LYS A 93 0.64 7.96 1.28
N MET A 94 0.92 7.30 0.17
CA MET A 94 2.30 7.05 -0.24
C MET A 94 2.78 8.29 -0.99
N PRO A 95 4.01 8.77 -0.76
CA PRO A 95 4.54 9.86 -1.54
C PRO A 95 4.50 9.46 -3.01
N THR A 96 3.68 10.19 -3.75
CA THR A 96 3.51 10.08 -5.20
C THR A 96 4.84 10.35 -5.89
N ALA A 97 4.98 9.92 -7.15
CA ALA A 97 6.17 10.26 -7.93
C ALA A 97 6.37 11.78 -8.02
N TYR A 98 5.27 12.54 -8.01
CA TYR A 98 5.26 14.00 -7.99
C TYR A 98 5.80 14.56 -6.66
N GLU A 99 5.28 14.12 -5.51
CA GLU A 99 5.79 14.54 -4.19
C GLU A 99 7.25 14.13 -3.97
N ARG A 100 7.71 13.02 -4.57
CA ARG A 100 9.14 12.66 -4.55
C ARG A 100 10.00 13.57 -5.44
N ALA A 101 9.45 14.04 -6.56
CA ALA A 101 10.15 14.95 -7.47
C ALA A 101 10.24 16.37 -6.89
N GLU A 102 9.31 16.75 -6.02
CA GLU A 102 9.33 18.01 -5.28
C GLU A 102 10.15 17.96 -3.97
N MET A 103 10.70 16.80 -3.58
CA MET A 103 11.60 16.74 -2.42
C MET A 103 12.83 17.62 -2.69
N SER A 104 13.25 18.35 -1.67
CA SER A 104 14.49 19.11 -1.77
C SER A 104 15.67 18.16 -2.04
N PRO A 105 16.72 18.62 -2.74
CA PRO A 105 17.93 17.82 -2.95
C PRO A 105 18.51 17.25 -1.63
N ASP A 106 18.36 17.99 -0.54
CA ASP A 106 18.82 17.59 0.80
C ASP A 106 17.97 16.45 1.37
N GLU A 107 16.64 16.50 1.22
CA GLU A 107 15.74 15.42 1.66
C GLU A 107 16.01 14.11 0.89
N ASP A 108 16.15 14.19 -0.43
CA ASP A 108 16.47 13.00 -1.24
C ASP A 108 17.87 12.45 -0.90
N PHE A 109 18.84 13.35 -0.66
CA PHE A 109 20.17 12.97 -0.20
C PHE A 109 20.15 12.25 1.15
N LEU A 110 19.43 12.79 2.14
CA LEU A 110 19.26 12.21 3.48
C LEU A 110 18.58 10.84 3.40
N LEU A 111 17.49 10.70 2.63
CA LEU A 111 16.81 9.43 2.42
C LEU A 111 17.71 8.41 1.72
N GLY A 112 18.50 8.85 0.74
CA GLY A 112 19.49 8.01 0.07
C GLY A 112 20.56 7.48 1.04
N ARG A 113 21.02 8.30 1.98
CA ARG A 113 21.94 7.87 3.06
C ARG A 113 21.26 6.92 4.02
N PHE A 114 20.03 7.21 4.44
CA PHE A 114 19.24 6.35 5.32
C PHE A 114 19.05 4.94 4.75
N ARG A 115 18.73 4.82 3.45
CA ARG A 115 18.54 3.51 2.80
C ARG A 115 19.78 2.61 2.91
N ARG A 116 20.97 3.21 2.83
CA ARG A 116 22.28 2.54 2.90
C ARG A 116 22.73 2.19 4.33
N LEU A 117 22.01 2.63 5.37
CA LEU A 117 22.34 2.27 6.75
C LEU A 117 22.09 0.78 7.02
N SER A 118 22.91 0.20 7.88
CA SER A 118 22.70 -1.15 8.41
C SER A 118 21.44 -1.19 9.30
N PRO A 119 20.83 -2.37 9.53
CA PRO A 119 19.66 -2.50 10.38
C PRO A 119 19.86 -1.91 11.79
N GLU A 120 21.03 -2.12 12.39
CA GLU A 120 21.35 -1.61 13.75
C GLU A 120 21.39 -0.09 13.77
N LYS A 121 22.02 0.53 12.76
CA LYS A 121 22.09 2.00 12.64
C LYS A 121 20.72 2.62 12.38
N LYS A 122 19.86 1.95 11.60
CA LYS A 122 18.47 2.39 11.39
C LYS A 122 17.68 2.36 12.70
N LEU A 123 17.90 1.34 13.52
CA LEU A 123 17.26 1.22 14.84
C LEU A 123 17.72 2.33 15.77
N ALA A 124 19.03 2.54 15.90
CA ALA A 124 19.59 3.62 16.73
C ALA A 124 19.09 5.01 16.28
N LEU A 125 18.98 5.25 14.97
CA LEU A 125 18.43 6.49 14.45
C LEU A 125 16.93 6.64 14.77
N LYS A 126 16.16 5.55 14.68
CA LYS A 126 14.74 5.55 15.09
C LYS A 126 14.60 5.92 16.56
N GLU A 127 15.42 5.32 17.44
CA GLU A 127 15.44 5.63 18.87
C GLU A 127 15.82 7.09 19.13
N PHE A 128 16.84 7.59 18.42
CA PHE A 128 17.26 8.98 18.52
C PHE A 128 16.16 9.98 18.08
N ILE A 129 15.47 9.70 16.97
CA ILE A 129 14.34 10.53 16.54
C ILE A 129 13.21 10.49 17.58
N CYS A 130 12.88 9.30 18.10
CA CYS A 130 11.89 9.16 19.17
C CYS A 130 12.30 9.91 20.45
N PHE A 131 13.60 9.98 20.76
CA PHE A 131 14.13 10.76 21.85
C PHE A 131 13.97 12.27 21.63
N LEU A 132 14.28 12.78 20.43
CA LEU A 132 14.14 14.20 20.10
C LEU A 132 12.69 14.69 20.01
N ALA A 133 11.76 13.78 19.72
CA ALA A 133 10.33 14.09 19.60
C ALA A 133 9.57 14.08 20.95
N ARG A 134 10.27 13.89 22.07
CA ARG A 134 9.74 13.94 23.43
C ARG A 134 9.97 15.32 24.06
#